data_AF-A0A7J9W5M2-F1
#
_entry.id   AF-A0A7J9W5M2-F1
#
_cell.length_a   1.000
_cell.length_b   1.000
_cell.length_c   1.000
_cell.angle_alpha   90.00
_cell.angle_beta   90.00
_cell.angle_gamma   90.00
#
_symmetry.space_group_name_H-M   'P 1'
#
loop_
_entity.id
_entity.type
_entity.pdbx_description
1 polymer ?
#
loop_
_entity_poly.entity_id
_entity_poly.type
_entity_poly.pdbx_seq_one_letter_code
_entity_poly.pdbx_strand_id
1 'polypeptide(L)'
;MKPNHGTKEDGTPITDETVEALVDEAEYGYEVDDVIRRRGGRPAIGSAAATVESVRLDPEMKRALLLRAADDGISVSETIRRAVSQYLRAS
;
A
#
# COMPACT_ATOMS: atom_id res chain seq x y z
N MET A 1 18.72 -30.13 -19.99
CA MET A 1 17.71 -29.07 -19.87
C MET A 1 18.14 -28.22 -18.69
N LYS A 2 18.47 -26.93 -18.88
CA LYS A 2 18.91 -26.06 -17.77
C LYS A 2 17.75 -25.93 -16.77
N PRO A 3 17.99 -25.97 -15.44
CA PRO A 3 16.92 -25.83 -14.46
C PRO A 3 16.22 -24.47 -14.62
N ASN A 4 14.89 -24.50 -14.54
CA ASN A 4 14.04 -23.32 -14.55
C ASN A 4 13.54 -23.07 -13.11
N HIS A 5 13.80 -21.88 -12.57
CA HIS A 5 13.48 -21.52 -11.18
C HIS A 5 12.06 -20.96 -11.02
N GLY A 6 11.17 -21.25 -11.98
CA GLY A 6 9.80 -20.72 -12.05
C GLY A 6 9.59 -19.74 -13.21
N THR A 7 8.52 -18.97 -13.15
CA THR A 7 8.13 -17.97 -14.17
C THR A 7 7.78 -16.65 -13.51
N LYS A 8 8.13 -15.53 -14.16
CA LYS A 8 7.70 -14.18 -13.78
C LYS A 8 6.18 -14.02 -13.99
N GLU A 9 5.60 -12.93 -13.49
CA GLU A 9 4.17 -12.61 -13.69
C GLU A 9 3.77 -12.50 -15.16
N ASP A 10 4.70 -12.12 -16.04
CA ASP A 10 4.51 -12.04 -17.49
C ASP A 10 4.69 -13.39 -18.21
N GLY A 11 4.95 -14.48 -17.47
CA GLY A 11 5.18 -15.83 -18.01
C GLY A 11 6.60 -16.11 -18.47
N THR A 12 7.52 -15.14 -18.38
CA THR A 12 8.93 -15.34 -18.75
C THR A 12 9.60 -16.34 -17.80
N PRO A 13 10.28 -17.40 -18.29
CA PRO A 13 10.96 -18.36 -17.44
C PRO A 13 12.16 -17.74 -16.72
N ILE A 14 12.32 -18.07 -15.45
CA ILE A 14 13.49 -17.70 -14.65
C ILE A 14 14.57 -18.75 -14.92
N THR A 15 15.63 -18.35 -15.60
CA THR A 15 16.76 -19.22 -15.97
C THR A 15 17.93 -19.02 -15.01
N ASP A 16 18.91 -19.94 -15.01
CA ASP A 16 20.17 -19.76 -14.26
C ASP A 16 20.86 -18.45 -14.61
N GLU A 17 20.86 -18.05 -15.89
CA GLU A 17 21.44 -16.77 -16.35
C GLU A 17 20.71 -15.57 -15.74
N THR A 18 19.39 -15.68 -15.53
CA THR A 18 18.61 -14.66 -14.83
C THR A 18 18.99 -14.59 -13.36
N VAL A 19 19.23 -15.74 -12.72
CA VAL A 19 19.63 -15.79 -11.31
C VAL A 19 21.04 -15.24 -11.13
N GLU A 20 21.99 -15.60 -12.00
CA GLU A 20 23.37 -15.11 -11.95
C GLU A 20 23.42 -13.59 -12.12
N ALA A 21 22.69 -13.03 -13.09
CA ALA A 21 22.58 -11.58 -13.25
C ALA A 21 22.00 -10.86 -12.02
N LEU A 22 21.01 -11.48 -11.34
CA LEU A 22 20.43 -10.92 -10.11
C LEU A 22 21.39 -11.02 -8.92
N VAL A 23 22.23 -12.06 -8.87
CA VAL A 23 23.29 -12.19 -7.86
C VAL A 23 24.34 -11.11 -8.06
N ASP A 24 24.82 -10.93 -9.28
CA ASP A 24 25.79 -9.88 -9.62
C ASP A 24 25.25 -8.48 -9.28
N GLU A 25 23.98 -8.21 -9.58
CA GLU A 25 23.32 -6.95 -9.22
C GLU A 25 23.25 -6.74 -7.70
N ALA A 26 22.95 -7.80 -6.95
CA ALA A 26 22.90 -7.75 -5.48
C ALA A 26 24.29 -7.55 -4.85
N GLU A 27 25.33 -8.17 -5.40
CA GLU A 27 26.72 -8.02 -4.94
C GLU A 27 27.32 -6.66 -5.30
N TYR A 28 26.98 -6.12 -6.48
CA TYR A 28 27.35 -4.76 -6.88
C TYR A 28 26.73 -3.70 -5.96
N GLY A 29 25.49 -3.95 -5.52
CA GLY A 29 24.76 -3.06 -4.62
C GLY A 29 24.24 -1.79 -5.31
N TYR A 30 23.43 -1.01 -4.60
CA TYR A 30 22.89 0.26 -5.11
C TYR A 30 23.50 1.46 -4.39
N GLU A 31 23.78 2.52 -5.15
CA GLU A 31 24.19 3.82 -4.60
C GLU A 31 23.06 4.42 -3.75
N VAL A 32 23.29 4.49 -2.44
CA VAL A 32 22.29 4.89 -1.44
C VAL A 32 21.72 6.28 -1.71
N ASP A 33 22.54 7.20 -2.23
CA ASP A 33 22.14 8.57 -2.53
C ASP A 33 21.14 8.67 -3.70
N ASP A 34 21.16 7.72 -4.65
CA ASP A 34 20.17 7.64 -5.73
C ASP A 34 18.88 6.95 -5.28
N VAL A 35 18.97 6.03 -4.31
CA VAL A 35 17.81 5.37 -3.71
C VAL A 35 17.01 6.33 -2.82
N ILE A 36 17.69 7.14 -2.01
CA ILE A 36 17.06 8.11 -1.08
C ILE A 36 16.37 9.27 -1.82
N ARG A 37 16.84 9.64 -3.02
CA ARG A 37 16.26 10.75 -3.83
C ARG A 37 14.80 10.51 -4.21
N ARG A 38 14.33 9.26 -4.26
CA ARG A 38 12.90 8.98 -4.26
C ARG A 38 12.39 9.29 -2.86
N ARG A 39 11.74 10.45 -2.68
CA ARG A 39 10.98 10.86 -1.49
C ARG A 39 10.06 9.70 -1.05
N GLY A 40 10.61 8.77 -0.30
CA GLY A 40 9.99 7.50 0.08
C GLY A 40 9.13 7.73 1.29
N GLY A 41 7.95 8.30 1.08
CA GLY A 41 6.92 8.45 2.10
C GLY A 41 5.61 7.89 1.59
N ARG A 42 4.73 7.48 2.51
CA ARG A 42 3.34 7.18 2.15
C ARG A 42 2.74 8.44 1.51
N PRO A 43 2.09 8.33 0.34
CA PRO A 43 1.44 9.47 -0.29
C PRO A 43 0.54 10.22 0.70
N ALA A 44 0.61 11.55 0.64
CA ALA A 44 -0.28 12.42 1.41
C ALA A 44 -1.75 12.14 1.06
N ILE A 45 -2.63 12.26 2.04
CA ILE A 45 -4.08 12.29 1.81
C ILE A 45 -4.49 13.77 1.90
N GLY A 46 -4.60 14.44 0.75
CA GLY A 46 -4.88 15.88 0.67
C GLY A 46 -3.62 16.73 0.53
N SER A 47 -3.61 17.90 1.18
CA SER A 47 -2.54 18.91 1.05
C SER A 47 -1.26 18.61 1.86
N ALA A 48 -1.33 17.67 2.82
CA ALA A 48 -0.23 17.32 3.71
C ALA A 48 -0.33 15.86 4.19
N ALA A 49 0.67 15.41 4.95
CA ALA A 49 0.62 14.12 5.62
C ALA A 49 -0.60 14.03 6.55
N ALA A 50 -1.29 12.89 6.53
CA ALA A 50 -2.44 12.66 7.40
C ALA A 50 -1.99 12.41 8.85
N THR A 51 -2.74 12.94 9.82
CA THR A 51 -2.59 12.60 11.25
C THR A 51 -3.58 11.50 11.63
N VAL A 52 -3.28 10.78 12.72
CA VAL A 52 -4.16 9.74 13.26
C VAL A 52 -4.76 10.24 14.57
N GLU A 53 -6.07 10.50 14.55
CA GLU A 53 -6.82 10.85 15.74
C GLU A 53 -7.49 9.61 16.34
N SER A 54 -7.36 9.44 17.65
CA SER A 54 -7.97 8.29 18.36
C SER A 54 -9.43 8.57 18.72
N VAL A 55 -10.34 7.68 18.35
CA VAL A 55 -11.79 7.79 18.62
C VAL A 55 -12.29 6.49 19.24
N ARG A 56 -13.06 6.60 20.33
CA ARG A 56 -13.74 5.45 20.95
C ARG A 56 -15.07 5.23 20.26
N LEU A 57 -15.25 4.01 19.76
CA LEU A 57 -16.49 3.56 19.13
C LEU A 57 -17.06 2.45 20.00
N ASP A 58 -18.34 2.51 20.30
CA ASP A 58 -19.02 1.38 20.90
C ASP A 58 -19.08 0.20 19.91
N PRO A 59 -19.29 -1.04 20.39
CA PRO A 59 -19.27 -2.22 19.54
C PRO A 59 -20.32 -2.21 18.42
N GLU A 60 -21.50 -1.63 18.67
CA GLU A 60 -22.59 -1.58 17.69
C GLU A 60 -22.24 -0.59 16.57
N MET A 61 -21.72 0.58 16.92
CA MET A 61 -21.24 1.56 15.95
C MET A 61 -20.08 1.03 15.11
N LYS A 62 -19.12 0.32 15.72
CA LYS A 62 -18.03 -0.34 14.98
C LYS A 62 -18.58 -1.36 13.99
N ARG A 63 -19.58 -2.16 14.40
CA ARG A 63 -20.22 -3.15 13.51
C ARG A 63 -20.95 -2.48 12.35
N ALA A 64 -21.69 -1.39 12.61
CA ALA A 64 -22.38 -0.63 11.58
C ALA A 64 -21.38 -0.05 10.54
N LEU A 65 -20.26 0.49 11.00
CA LEU A 65 -19.19 0.98 10.13
C LEU A 65 -18.59 -0.13 9.25
N LEU A 66 -18.36 -1.32 9.82
CA LEU A 66 -17.83 -2.46 9.05
C LEU A 66 -18.81 -2.91 7.96
N LEU A 67 -20.10 -3.02 8.29
CA LEU A 67 -21.14 -3.38 7.32
C LEU A 67 -21.23 -2.34 6.20
N ARG A 68 -21.22 -1.06 6.57
CA ARG A 68 -21.30 0.03 5.59
C ARG A 68 -20.08 0.06 4.66
N ALA A 69 -18.89 -0.12 5.20
CA ALA A 69 -17.65 -0.19 4.44
C ALA A 69 -17.67 -1.37 3.44
N ALA A 70 -18.19 -2.53 3.86
CA ALA A 70 -18.33 -3.70 3.01
C ALA A 70 -19.35 -3.47 1.87
N ASP A 71 -20.51 -2.89 2.18
CA ASP A 71 -21.56 -2.56 1.21
C ASP A 71 -21.07 -1.56 0.14
N ASP A 72 -20.33 -0.55 0.58
CA ASP A 72 -19.76 0.48 -0.31
C ASP A 72 -18.46 0.01 -1.02
N GLY A 73 -17.92 -1.17 -0.69
CA GLY A 73 -16.67 -1.68 -1.26
C GLY A 73 -15.42 -0.84 -0.93
N ILE A 74 -15.43 -0.14 0.21
CA ILE A 74 -14.37 0.78 0.64
C ILE A 74 -13.81 0.40 2.01
N SER A 75 -12.67 0.99 2.38
CA SER A 75 -12.13 0.81 3.72
C SER A 75 -13.00 1.48 4.81
N VAL A 76 -12.93 0.96 6.04
CA VAL A 76 -13.55 1.58 7.21
C VAL A 76 -13.07 3.02 7.40
N SER A 77 -11.77 3.28 7.25
CA SER A 77 -11.21 4.63 7.36
C SER A 77 -11.77 5.59 6.30
N GLU A 78 -12.04 5.10 5.09
CA GLU A 78 -12.69 5.90 4.04
C GLU A 78 -14.14 6.21 4.39
N THR A 79 -14.88 5.24 4.92
CA THR A 79 -16.24 5.43 5.42
C THR A 79 -16.28 6.52 6.50
N ILE A 80 -15.36 6.46 7.47
CA ILE A 80 -15.24 7.47 8.53
C ILE A 80 -14.93 8.85 7.95
N ARG A 81 -13.95 8.96 7.04
CA ARG A 81 -13.59 10.24 6.41
C ARG A 81 -14.77 10.86 5.67
N ARG A 82 -15.55 10.06 4.93
CA ARG A 82 -16.75 10.52 4.24
C ARG A 82 -17.81 11.03 5.21
N ALA A 83 -18.08 10.29 6.28
CA ALA A 83 -19.05 10.69 7.30
C ALA A 83 -18.67 12.03 7.94
N VAL A 84 -17.40 12.20 8.35
CA VAL A 84 -16.90 13.47 8.91
C VAL A 84 -16.97 14.60 7.89
N SER A 85 -16.57 14.36 6.64
CA SER A 85 -16.64 15.40 5.59
C SER A 85 -18.08 15.83 5.29
N GLN A 86 -19.03 14.88 5.25
CA GLN A 86 -20.45 15.19 5.06
C GLN A 86 -21.02 15.99 6.24
N TYR A 87 -20.71 15.59 7.47
CA TYR A 87 -21.11 16.32 8.68
C TYR A 87 -20.59 17.77 8.67
N LEU A 88 -19.32 17.98 8.33
CA LEU A 88 -18.71 19.32 8.28
C LEU A 88 -19.24 20.20 7.13
N ARG A 89 -19.77 19.61 6.05
CA ARG A 89 -20.38 20.35 4.93
C ARG A 89 -21.84 20.72 5.18
N ALA A 90 -22.53 19.92 5.99
CA ALA A 90 -23.92 20.16 6.36
C ALA A 90 -24.09 21.13 7.54
N SER A 91 -22.98 21.49 8.20
CA SER A 91 -22.92 22.46 9.30
C SER A 91 -22.54 23.84 8.82
#